data_AF-A0AAW1WF41-F1
#
_entry.id   AF-A0AAW1WF41-F1
#
_cell.length_a   1.000
_cell.length_b   1.000
_cell.length_c   1.000
_cell.angle_alpha   90.00
_cell.angle_beta   90.00
_cell.angle_gamma   90.00
#
_symmetry.space_group_name_H-M   'P 1'
#
loop_
_entity.id
_entity.type
_entity.pdbx_description
1 polymer ?
#
loop_
_entity_poly.entity_id
_entity_poly.type
_entity_poly.pdbx_seq_one_letter_code
_entity_poly.pdbx_strand_id
1 'polypeptide(L)'
;MWSTQQKKFNVVYFEGESEARFVCCCQKMEYEGIPCSHIFNVLKHENMFKIPTSLIMKRWTIPKKASPRRCNPHRFNNVTKDGESKARFGYMSDRLWKFSFRALSSKEMYDMIREEIDKLEEKLETMSIVLEGRRLDITTTLLEIQLL
;
A
#
# COMPACT_ATOMS: atom_id res chain seq x y z
N MET A 1 24.37 1.33 38.11
CA MET A 1 24.11 2.69 37.60
C MET A 1 24.30 2.66 36.09
N TRP A 2 23.22 2.63 35.30
CA TRP A 2 23.34 2.81 33.84
C TRP A 2 23.54 4.30 33.59
N SER A 3 24.74 4.69 33.19
CA SER A 3 25.01 6.05 32.75
C SER A 3 24.21 6.30 31.48
N THR A 4 23.21 7.19 31.55
CA THR A 4 22.53 7.66 30.36
C THR A 4 23.52 8.51 29.58
N GLN A 5 24.15 7.93 28.56
CA GLN A 5 25.07 8.66 27.72
C GLN A 5 24.26 9.67 26.90
N GLN A 6 24.45 10.95 27.20
CA GLN A 6 23.85 12.04 26.44
C GLN A 6 24.48 12.07 25.04
N LYS A 7 23.65 11.88 24.01
CA LYS A 7 24.05 12.07 22.62
C LYS A 7 23.61 13.46 22.18
N LYS A 8 24.56 14.25 21.69
CA LYS A 8 24.29 15.58 21.14
C LYS A 8 24.22 15.50 19.61
N PHE A 9 23.19 16.11 19.04
CA PHE A 9 23.02 16.23 17.60
C PHE A 9 22.88 17.71 17.25
N ASN A 10 23.49 18.09 16.12
CA ASN A 10 23.40 19.44 15.60
C ASN A 10 22.47 19.45 14.38
N VAL A 11 21.57 20.42 14.37
CA VAL A 11 20.69 20.72 13.24
C VAL A 11 20.86 22.20 12.92
N VAL A 12 21.17 22.49 11.67
CA VAL A 12 21.27 23.86 11.16
C VAL A 12 20.02 24.13 10.34
N TYR A 13 19.33 25.22 10.66
CA TYR A 13 18.18 25.73 9.95
C TYR A 13 18.54 27.10 9.37
N PHE A 14 18.27 27.30 8.08
CA PHE A 14 18.52 28.55 7.37
C PHE A 14 17.18 29.29 7.17
N GLU A 15 17.00 30.39 7.89
CA GLU A 15 15.84 31.26 7.79
C GLU A 15 16.04 32.32 6.69
N GLY A 16 15.01 32.58 5.88
CA GLY A 16 15.01 33.65 4.87
C GLY A 16 15.31 33.24 3.42
N GLU A 17 15.60 31.97 3.14
CA GLU A 17 15.55 31.44 1.77
C GLU A 17 14.09 31.22 1.33
N SER A 18 13.82 31.30 0.02
CA SER A 18 12.49 30.98 -0.53
C SER A 18 12.03 29.55 -0.19
N GLU A 19 12.97 28.67 0.17
CA GLU A 19 12.74 27.36 0.75
C GLU A 19 13.62 27.15 1.99
N ALA A 20 13.02 27.14 3.17
CA ALA A 20 13.67 26.87 4.46
C ALA A 20 14.58 25.62 4.44
N ARG A 21 15.91 25.74 4.54
CA ARG A 21 16.81 24.56 4.47
C ARG A 21 17.13 24.00 5.86
N PHE A 22 17.13 22.67 5.98
CA PHE A 22 17.52 21.94 7.20
C PHE A 22 18.68 20.99 6.91
N VAL A 23 19.71 21.02 7.73
CA VAL A 23 20.85 20.10 7.66
C VAL A 23 21.06 19.48 9.03
N CYS A 24 21.05 18.16 9.12
CA CYS A 24 21.34 17.45 10.36
C CYS A 24 22.62 16.63 10.21
N CYS A 25 23.45 16.60 11.26
CA CYS A 25 24.68 15.81 11.26
C CYS A 25 24.46 14.30 11.05
N CYS A 26 23.23 13.78 11.24
CA CYS A 26 22.91 12.38 10.95
C CYS A 26 22.67 12.10 9.45
N GLN A 27 22.53 13.14 8.62
CA GLN A 27 22.38 13.07 7.17
C GLN A 27 21.18 12.27 6.63
N LYS A 28 20.18 11.96 7.47
CA LYS A 28 19.02 11.14 7.09
C LYS A 28 18.21 11.72 5.94
N MET A 29 18.13 13.04 5.86
CA MET A 29 17.45 13.68 4.74
C MET A 29 18.21 13.44 3.43
N GLU A 30 19.53 13.43 3.47
CA GLU A 30 20.41 13.28 2.32
C GLU A 30 20.44 11.84 1.81
N TYR A 31 20.43 10.83 2.70
CA TYR A 31 20.54 9.42 2.29
C TYR A 31 19.20 8.69 2.18
N GLU A 32 18.20 8.97 3.04
CA GLU A 32 16.86 8.34 2.97
C GLU A 32 15.82 9.25 2.31
N GLY A 33 16.09 10.55 2.20
CA GLY A 33 15.12 11.50 1.66
C GLY A 33 13.95 11.79 2.59
N ILE A 34 14.09 11.50 3.89
CA ILE A 34 13.08 11.76 4.91
C ILE A 34 13.70 12.51 6.11
N PRO A 35 12.96 13.42 6.77
CA PRO A 35 13.46 14.12 7.94
C PRO A 35 13.75 13.15 9.09
N CYS A 36 14.83 13.37 9.82
CA CYS A 36 15.10 12.63 11.06
C CYS A 36 14.32 13.19 12.24
N SER A 37 14.26 12.41 13.33
CA SER A 37 13.72 12.85 14.61
C SER A 37 14.39 14.13 15.13
N HIS A 38 15.68 14.36 14.83
CA HIS A 38 16.37 15.58 15.23
C HIS A 38 15.80 16.82 14.51
N ILE A 39 15.52 16.72 13.20
CA ILE A 39 14.88 17.79 12.43
C ILE A 39 13.46 18.03 12.96
N PHE A 40 12.70 16.97 13.25
CA PHE A 40 11.36 17.12 13.84
C PHE A 40 11.38 17.80 15.21
N ASN A 41 12.41 17.56 16.03
CA ASN A 41 12.56 18.23 17.31
C ASN A 41 12.80 19.74 17.13
N VAL A 42 13.58 20.15 16.12
CA VAL A 42 13.75 21.58 15.78
C VAL A 42 12.43 22.19 15.30
N LEU A 43 11.70 21.53 14.41
CA LEU A 43 10.38 22.02 13.97
C LEU A 43 9.43 22.25 15.16
N LYS A 44 9.44 21.34 16.14
CA LYS A 44 8.65 21.48 17.36
C LYS A 44 9.11 22.65 18.23
N HIS A 45 10.43 22.80 18.40
CA HIS A 45 11.01 23.90 19.19
C HIS A 45 10.70 25.27 18.57
N GLU A 46 10.80 25.38 17.24
CA GLU A 46 10.49 26.59 16.47
C GLU A 46 8.99 26.82 16.25
N ASN A 47 8.12 26.04 16.91
CA ASN A 47 6.65 26.13 16.78
C ASN A 47 6.15 26.10 15.33
N MET A 48 6.80 25.31 14.46
CA MET A 48 6.39 25.16 13.07
C MET A 48 5.28 24.11 12.95
N PHE A 49 4.04 24.56 12.76
CA PHE A 49 2.87 23.66 12.62
C PHE A 49 2.69 23.07 11.22
N LYS A 50 3.48 23.52 10.24
CA LYS A 50 3.49 23.00 8.88
C LYS A 50 4.89 22.49 8.56
N ILE A 51 4.96 21.32 7.93
CA ILE A 51 6.23 20.79 7.42
C ILE A 51 6.70 21.70 6.27
N PRO A 52 7.89 22.30 6.36
CA PRO A 52 8.49 23.07 5.27
C PRO A 52 8.60 22.26 3.97
N THR A 53 8.38 22.90 2.83
CA THR A 53 8.40 22.25 1.50
C THR A 53 9.74 21.59 1.19
N SER A 54 10.84 22.16 1.68
CA SER A 54 12.20 21.61 1.61
C SER A 54 12.36 20.22 2.24
N LEU A 55 11.52 19.88 3.21
CA LEU A 55 11.49 18.58 3.88
C LEU A 55 10.56 17.57 3.18
N ILE A 56 9.88 17.98 2.10
CA ILE A 56 8.92 17.17 1.35
C ILE A 56 9.52 16.79 -0.01
N MET A 57 10.08 15.59 -0.13
CA MET A 57 10.59 15.13 -1.42
C MET A 57 9.49 14.62 -2.36
N LYS A 58 9.64 14.93 -3.66
CA LYS A 58 8.72 14.48 -4.72
C LYS A 58 8.47 12.97 -4.76
N ARG A 59 9.47 12.15 -4.37
CA ARG A 59 9.34 10.70 -4.28
C ARG A 59 8.27 10.25 -3.27
N TRP A 60 8.13 11.00 -2.18
CA TRP A 60 7.21 10.71 -1.07
C TRP A 60 5.87 11.44 -1.20
N THR A 61 5.73 12.34 -2.18
CA THR A 61 4.45 12.99 -2.46
C THR A 61 3.60 12.15 -3.41
N ILE A 62 2.36 11.87 -3.01
CA ILE A 62 1.31 11.41 -3.92
C ILE A 62 0.62 12.66 -4.47
N PRO A 63 0.71 12.96 -5.77
CA PRO A 63 0.04 14.13 -6.35
C PRO A 63 -1.46 14.10 -6.05
N LYS A 64 -2.07 15.24 -5.72
CA LYS A 64 -3.53 15.34 -5.52
C LYS A 64 -4.35 14.83 -6.71
N LYS A 65 -3.76 14.86 -7.92
CA LYS A 65 -4.34 14.36 -9.18
C LYS A 65 -3.73 13.05 -9.65
N ALA A 66 -2.83 12.43 -8.89
CA ALA A 66 -2.44 11.07 -9.18
C ALA A 66 -3.71 10.25 -8.96
N SER A 67 -4.34 9.87 -10.07
CA SER A 67 -5.20 8.69 -10.10
C SER A 67 -4.52 7.65 -9.21
N PRO A 68 -5.19 7.11 -8.17
CA PRO A 68 -4.60 6.10 -7.31
C PRO A 68 -3.98 5.12 -8.28
N ARG A 69 -2.63 4.99 -8.23
CA ARG A 69 -1.85 4.26 -9.24
C ARG A 69 -2.67 3.03 -9.54
N ARG A 70 -3.31 3.00 -10.71
CA ARG A 70 -4.17 1.87 -11.05
C ARG A 70 -3.16 0.75 -11.12
N CYS A 71 -3.13 -0.07 -10.06
CA CYS A 71 -2.41 -1.32 -10.05
C CYS A 71 -3.16 -2.18 -11.05
N ASN A 72 -3.01 -1.88 -12.33
CA ASN A 72 -3.48 -2.74 -13.38
C ASN A 72 -2.58 -3.97 -13.24
N PRO A 73 -3.12 -5.14 -12.87
CA PRO A 73 -2.31 -6.35 -12.74
C PRO A 73 -1.55 -6.67 -14.04
N HIS A 74 -2.06 -6.18 -15.18
CA HIS A 74 -1.47 -6.35 -16.51
C HIS A 74 -0.39 -5.31 -16.89
N ARG A 75 -0.05 -4.33 -16.03
CA ARG A 75 0.99 -3.32 -16.33
C ARG A 75 2.39 -3.66 -15.82
N PHE A 76 2.54 -4.76 -15.09
CA PHE A 76 3.83 -5.19 -14.60
C PHE A 76 4.32 -6.39 -15.42
N ASN A 77 5.03 -6.11 -16.51
CA ASN A 77 5.80 -7.14 -17.20
C ASN A 77 6.97 -7.53 -16.26
N ASN A 78 7.18 -8.84 -16.06
CA ASN A 78 8.28 -9.43 -15.28
C ASN A 78 8.12 -9.46 -13.74
N VAL A 79 6.90 -9.64 -13.21
CA VAL A 79 6.73 -9.93 -11.78
C VAL A 79 6.86 -11.43 -11.52
N THR A 80 7.44 -11.80 -10.38
CA THR A 80 7.34 -13.17 -9.85
C THR A 80 5.86 -13.54 -9.64
N LYS A 81 5.52 -14.84 -9.67
CA LYS A 81 4.14 -15.31 -9.40
C LYS A 81 3.55 -14.74 -8.10
N ASP A 82 4.39 -14.54 -7.07
CA ASP A 82 4.02 -13.90 -5.80
C ASP A 82 3.61 -12.44 -5.98
N GLY A 83 4.42 -11.64 -6.69
CA GLY A 83 4.09 -10.24 -6.90
C GLY A 83 2.89 -10.04 -7.84
N GLU A 84 2.64 -10.94 -8.78
CA GLU A 84 1.41 -10.93 -9.58
C GLU A 84 0.17 -11.15 -8.70
N SER A 85 0.23 -12.13 -7.80
CA SER A 85 -0.85 -12.45 -6.87
C SER A 85 -1.14 -11.27 -5.92
N LYS A 86 -0.10 -10.65 -5.38
CA LYS A 86 -0.20 -9.44 -4.55
C LYS A 86 -0.77 -8.24 -5.31
N ALA A 87 -0.39 -8.07 -6.58
CA ALA A 87 -0.94 -7.01 -7.43
C ALA A 87 -2.43 -7.20 -7.70
N ARG A 88 -2.86 -8.44 -8.02
CA ARG A 88 -4.28 -8.79 -8.20
C ARG A 88 -5.08 -8.54 -6.92
N PHE A 89 -4.57 -8.99 -5.76
CA PHE A 89 -5.20 -8.75 -4.47
C PHE A 89 -5.33 -7.27 -4.14
N GLY A 90 -4.25 -6.50 -4.29
CA GLY A 90 -4.25 -5.06 -4.02
C GLY A 90 -5.23 -4.29 -4.90
N TYR A 91 -5.31 -4.65 -6.19
CA TYR A 91 -6.31 -4.07 -7.10
C TYR A 91 -7.74 -4.37 -6.66
N MET A 92 -8.05 -5.63 -6.36
CA MET A 92 -9.39 -6.03 -5.92
C MET A 92 -9.77 -5.35 -4.59
N SER A 93 -8.83 -5.28 -3.64
CA SER A 93 -9.06 -4.67 -2.32
C SER A 93 -9.42 -3.18 -2.44
N ASP A 94 -8.73 -2.39 -3.28
CA ASP A 94 -9.08 -0.97 -3.51
C ASP A 94 -10.51 -0.82 -4.09
N ARG A 95 -10.91 -1.73 -4.98
CA ARG A 95 -12.23 -1.69 -5.61
C ARG A 95 -13.33 -2.04 -4.62
N LEU A 96 -13.14 -3.11 -3.84
CA LEU A 96 -14.11 -3.56 -2.84
C LEU A 96 -14.26 -2.53 -1.70
N TRP A 97 -13.15 -1.93 -1.25
CA TRP A 97 -13.21 -0.89 -0.21
C TRP A 97 -14.13 0.28 -0.58
N LYS A 98 -14.17 0.68 -1.86
CA LYS A 98 -15.08 1.75 -2.33
C LYS A 98 -16.55 1.37 -2.21
N PHE A 99 -16.89 0.10 -2.43
CA PHE A 99 -18.25 -0.39 -2.21
C PHE A 99 -18.57 -0.39 -0.72
N SER A 100 -17.69 -0.94 0.12
CA SER A 100 -17.88 -0.94 1.57
C SER A 100 -18.06 0.48 2.13
N PHE A 101 -17.28 1.45 1.67
CA PHE A 101 -17.40 2.84 2.10
C PHE A 101 -18.75 3.48 1.71
N ARG A 102 -19.23 3.22 0.48
CA ARG A 102 -20.53 3.74 0.01
C ARG A 102 -21.71 3.10 0.75
N ALA A 103 -21.61 1.81 1.05
CA ALA A 103 -22.63 1.07 1.79
C ALA A 103 -22.90 1.68 3.18
N LEU A 104 -21.91 2.30 3.82
CA LEU A 104 -22.09 2.98 5.12
C LEU A 104 -23.06 4.17 5.05
N SER A 105 -23.24 4.78 3.88
CA SER A 105 -23.99 6.02 3.72
C SER A 105 -25.48 5.81 3.38
N SER A 106 -25.88 4.62 2.94
CA SER A 106 -27.26 4.32 2.52
C SER A 106 -27.54 2.83 2.70
N LYS A 107 -28.69 2.52 3.32
CA LYS A 107 -29.16 1.15 3.51
C LYS A 107 -29.44 0.48 2.16
N GLU A 108 -29.99 1.24 1.21
CA GLU A 108 -30.30 0.77 -0.14
C GLU A 108 -29.01 0.36 -0.88
N MET A 109 -27.93 1.14 -0.74
CA MET A 109 -26.63 0.78 -1.30
C MET A 109 -26.02 -0.43 -0.58
N TYR A 110 -26.17 -0.51 0.75
CA TYR A 110 -25.71 -1.67 1.52
C TYR A 110 -26.39 -2.96 1.06
N ASP A 111 -27.72 -2.98 0.97
CA ASP A 111 -28.49 -4.16 0.60
C ASP A 111 -28.14 -4.60 -0.84
N MET A 112 -28.04 -3.66 -1.78
CA MET A 112 -27.61 -3.93 -3.16
C MET A 112 -26.20 -4.53 -3.23
N ILE A 113 -25.23 -3.94 -2.53
CA ILE A 113 -23.84 -4.41 -2.56
C ILE A 113 -23.72 -5.78 -1.91
N ARG A 114 -24.45 -6.01 -0.81
CA ARG A 114 -24.48 -7.29 -0.10
C ARG A 114 -24.99 -8.41 -1.00
N GLU A 115 -26.15 -8.23 -1.64
CA GLU A 115 -26.72 -9.26 -2.52
C GLU A 115 -25.76 -9.64 -3.67
N GLU A 116 -25.06 -8.67 -4.25
CA GLU A 116 -24.09 -8.95 -5.30
C GLU A 116 -22.82 -9.63 -4.79
N ILE A 117 -22.38 -9.33 -3.55
CA ILE A 117 -21.27 -10.06 -2.91
C ILE A 117 -21.68 -11.51 -2.67
N ASP A 118 -22.86 -11.76 -2.10
CA ASP A 118 -23.36 -13.12 -1.81
C ASP A 118 -23.42 -13.98 -3.09
N LYS A 119 -23.94 -13.41 -4.20
CA LYS A 119 -23.96 -14.08 -5.52
C LYS A 119 -22.56 -14.39 -6.07
N LEU A 120 -21.59 -13.53 -5.80
CA LEU A 120 -20.21 -13.75 -6.24
C LEU A 120 -19.53 -14.84 -5.42
N GLU A 121 -19.76 -14.88 -4.10
CA GLU A 121 -19.25 -15.92 -3.22
C GLU A 121 -19.77 -17.31 -3.64
N GLU A 122 -21.07 -17.42 -3.93
CA GLU A 122 -21.67 -18.67 -4.42
C GLU A 122 -21.03 -19.15 -5.75
N LYS A 123 -20.80 -18.22 -6.68
CA LYS A 123 -20.13 -18.53 -7.96
C LYS A 123 -18.69 -18.97 -7.78
N LEU A 124 -17.96 -18.38 -6.83
CA LEU A 124 -16.59 -18.75 -6.53
C LEU A 124 -16.51 -20.15 -5.93
N GLU A 125 -17.40 -20.48 -5.00
CA GLU A 125 -17.49 -21.82 -4.41
C GLU A 125 -17.80 -22.88 -5.49
N THR A 126 -18.78 -22.60 -6.34
CA THR A 126 -19.15 -23.46 -7.47
C THR A 126 -17.96 -23.68 -8.41
N MET A 127 -17.21 -22.61 -8.72
CA MET A 127 -16.05 -22.69 -9.61
C MET A 127 -14.90 -23.51 -9.01
N SER A 128 -14.70 -23.46 -7.69
CA SER A 128 -13.72 -24.30 -6.99
C SER A 128 -14.05 -25.79 -7.13
N ILE A 129 -15.32 -26.15 -6.89
CA ILE A 129 -15.82 -27.53 -7.01
C ILE A 129 -15.62 -28.08 -8.44
N VAL A 130 -15.92 -27.28 -9.47
CA VAL A 130 -15.73 -27.72 -10.87
C VAL A 130 -14.25 -27.94 -11.21
N LEU A 131 -13.35 -27.10 -10.71
CA LEU A 131 -11.90 -27.25 -10.96
C LEU A 131 -11.32 -28.46 -10.24
N GLU A 132 -11.82 -28.78 -9.05
CA GLU A 132 -11.46 -30.00 -8.32
C GLU A 132 -12.04 -31.26 -8.98
N GLY A 133 -13.30 -31.24 -9.44
CA GLY A 133 -13.91 -32.32 -10.20
C GLY A 133 -13.16 -32.64 -11.49
N ARG A 134 -12.82 -31.63 -12.30
CA ARG A 134 -12.03 -31.81 -13.52
C ARG A 134 -10.63 -32.36 -13.26
N ARG A 135 -10.02 -32.00 -12.12
CA ARG A 135 -8.72 -32.54 -11.71
C ARG A 135 -8.84 -34.03 -11.39
N LEU A 136 -9.90 -34.43 -10.70
CA LEU A 136 -10.17 -35.83 -10.38
C LEU A 136 -10.47 -36.65 -11.65
N ASP A 137 -11.29 -36.13 -12.57
CA ASP A 137 -11.60 -36.80 -13.84
C ASP A 137 -10.34 -37.03 -14.70
N ILE A 138 -9.43 -36.05 -14.76
CA ILE A 138 -8.14 -36.19 -15.45
C ILE A 138 -7.26 -37.24 -14.76
N THR A 139 -7.24 -37.31 -13.42
CA THR A 139 -6.45 -38.33 -12.72
C THR A 139 -7.01 -39.74 -12.91
N THR A 140 -8.34 -39.89 -12.93
CA THR A 140 -9.01 -41.18 -13.13
C THR A 140 -8.80 -41.71 -14.54
N THR A 141 -8.94 -40.85 -15.56
CA THR A 141 -8.68 -41.22 -16.97
C THR A 141 -7.22 -41.60 -17.22
N LEU A 142 -6.26 -40.96 -16.54
CA LEU A 142 -4.84 -41.34 -16.62
C LEU A 142 -4.56 -42.70 -15.97
N LEU A 143 -5.24 -43.04 -14.87
CA LEU A 143 -5.10 -44.35 -14.22
C LEU A 143 -5.71 -45.48 -15.06
N GLU A 144 -6.84 -45.24 -15.74
CA GLU A 144 -7.49 -46.20 -16.64
C GLU A 144 -6.64 -46.52 -17.88
N ILE A 145 -5.97 -45.52 -18.45
CA ILE A 145 -5.04 -45.72 -19.59
C ILE A 145 -3.81 -46.54 -19.19
N GLN A 146 -3.39 -46.47 -17.92
CA GLN A 146 -2.18 -47.15 -17.43
C GLN A 146 -2.43 -48.60 -16.99
N LEU A 147 -3.69 -49.04 -16.96
CA LEU A 147 -4.13 -50.41 -16.65
C LEU A 147 -4.51 -51.23 -17.91
N LEU A 148 -4.36 -50.65 -19.11
CA LEU A 148 -4.47 -51.31 -20.41
C LEU A 148 -3.08 -51.59 -21.00
#